data_AF-B6FY18-F1
#
_entry.id   AF-B6FY18-F1
#
_cell.length_a   1.000
_cell.length_b   1.000
_cell.length_c   1.000
_cell.angle_alpha   90.00
_cell.angle_beta   90.00
_cell.angle_gamma   90.00
#
_symmetry.space_group_name_H-M   'P 1'
#
loop_
_entity.id
_entity.type
_entity.pdbx_description
1 polymer ?
#
loop_
_entity_poly.entity_id
_entity_poly.type
_entity_poly.pdbx_seq_one_letter_code
_entity_poly.pdbx_strand_id
1 'polypeptide(L)'
;MRVKKYFYVLRPILAAKWILDKECPPPMLFSELMEAELENSIRSEVDKLLKMKQELPEMGLSPRVQVLNDYIEVELSNIKEKAKFIEEDEKTWNLLNDYFVSLVKLNKK
;
A
#
# COMPACT_ATOMS: atom_id res chain seq x y z
N MET A 1 5.64 13.11 15.24
CA MET A 1 5.47 12.98 13.77
C MET A 1 4.01 13.28 13.44
N ARG A 2 3.69 13.80 12.25
CA ARG A 2 2.27 13.99 11.87
C ARG A 2 1.62 12.62 11.66
N VAL A 3 0.48 12.35 12.28
CA VAL A 3 -0.27 11.08 12.18
C VAL A 3 -0.49 10.66 10.71
N LYS A 4 -0.82 11.61 9.82
CA LYS A 4 -0.98 11.36 8.37
C LYS A 4 0.25 10.69 7.73
N LYS A 5 1.48 10.99 8.20
CA LYS A 5 2.71 10.40 7.65
C LYS A 5 2.80 8.89 7.86
N TYR A 6 2.32 8.38 9.01
CA TYR A 6 2.31 6.93 9.25
C TYR A 6 1.43 6.22 8.22
N PHE A 7 0.25 6.76 7.90
CA PHE A 7 -0.63 6.17 6.89
C PHE A 7 -0.06 6.22 5.47
N TYR A 8 0.69 7.27 5.13
CA TYR A 8 1.39 7.35 3.83
C TYR A 8 2.48 6.29 3.68
N VAL A 9 3.01 5.74 4.78
CA VAL A 9 4.06 4.70 4.77
C VAL A 9 3.46 3.31 4.96
N LEU A 10 2.51 3.15 5.89
CA LEU A 10 1.85 1.87 6.13
C LEU A 10 1.06 1.39 4.91
N ARG A 11 0.35 2.28 4.20
CA ARG A 11 -0.44 1.88 3.03
C ARG A 11 0.40 1.22 1.93
N PRO A 12 1.52 1.80 1.44
CA PRO A 12 2.36 1.13 0.45
C PRO A 12 3.02 -0.14 0.99
N ILE A 13 3.38 -0.22 2.28
CA ILE A 13 3.92 -1.45 2.89
C ILE A 13 2.89 -2.58 2.83
N LEU A 14 1.67 -2.34 3.30
CA LEU A 14 0.60 -3.34 3.27
C LEU A 14 0.22 -3.72 1.84
N ALA A 15 0.16 -2.75 0.93
CA ALA A 15 -0.07 -3.02 -0.49
C ALA A 15 1.03 -3.90 -1.11
N ALA A 16 2.30 -3.65 -0.77
CA ALA A 16 3.39 -4.49 -1.25
C ALA A 16 3.32 -5.91 -0.67
N LYS A 17 3.00 -6.07 0.62
CA LYS A 17 2.76 -7.39 1.24
C LYS A 17 1.63 -8.14 0.53
N TRP A 18 0.51 -7.46 0.26
CA TRP A 18 -0.60 -8.03 -0.51
C TRP A 18 -0.17 -8.52 -1.89
N ILE A 19 0.57 -7.71 -2.65
CA ILE A 19 1.03 -8.10 -3.99
C ILE A 19 1.97 -9.30 -3.91
N LEU A 20 2.84 -9.34 -2.90
CA LEU A 20 3.75 -10.46 -2.67
C LEU A 20 3.03 -11.75 -2.26
N ASP A 21 1.90 -11.67 -1.54
CA ASP A 21 1.15 -12.84 -1.06
C ASP A 21 0.07 -13.31 -2.05
N LYS A 22 -0.61 -12.38 -2.71
CA LYS A 22 -1.80 -12.64 -3.55
C LYS A 22 -1.56 -12.48 -5.05
N GLU A 23 -0.41 -11.92 -5.45
CA GLU A 23 -0.03 -11.67 -6.85
C GLU A 23 -1.11 -10.90 -7.66
N CYS A 24 -1.91 -10.08 -6.97
CA CYS A 24 -3.01 -9.34 -7.58
C CYS A 24 -3.09 -7.90 -7.04
N PRO A 25 -3.81 -7.01 -7.73
CA PRO A 25 -3.95 -5.62 -7.27
C PRO A 25 -4.57 -5.55 -5.86
N PRO A 26 -3.99 -4.73 -4.96
CA PRO A 26 -4.48 -4.59 -3.59
C PRO A 26 -5.84 -3.87 -3.53
N PRO A 27 -6.66 -4.15 -2.50
CA PRO A 27 -7.91 -3.43 -2.29
C PRO A 27 -7.70 -1.93 -2.07
N MET A 28 -8.68 -1.14 -2.48
CA MET A 28 -8.63 0.32 -2.32
C MET A 28 -8.79 0.74 -0.86
N LEU A 29 -9.59 0.00 -0.08
CA LEU A 29 -9.87 0.30 1.31
C LEU A 29 -8.67 -0.07 2.20
N PHE A 30 -8.26 0.89 3.03
CA PHE A 30 -7.16 0.66 3.97
C PHE A 30 -7.53 -0.36 5.07
N SER A 31 -8.80 -0.41 5.46
CA SER A 31 -9.30 -1.40 6.44
C SER A 31 -9.14 -2.83 5.94
N GLU A 32 -9.45 -3.09 4.66
CA GLU A 32 -9.30 -4.42 4.05
C GLU A 32 -7.83 -4.81 3.97
N LEU A 33 -6.95 -3.87 3.57
CA LEU A 33 -5.50 -4.08 3.62
C LEU A 33 -4.99 -4.39 5.03
N MET A 34 -5.52 -3.70 6.05
CA MET A 34 -5.14 -3.96 7.42
C MET A 34 -5.60 -5.35 7.86
N GLU A 35 -6.84 -5.75 7.58
CA GLU A 35 -7.32 -7.08 7.96
C GLU A 35 -6.50 -8.21 7.35
N ALA A 36 -6.08 -8.06 6.09
CA ALA A 36 -5.31 -9.09 5.40
C ALA A 36 -3.82 -9.11 5.79
N GLU A 37 -3.15 -7.96 5.85
CA GLU A 37 -1.68 -7.90 5.85
C GLU A 37 -1.05 -7.33 7.13
N LEU A 38 -1.85 -6.72 8.01
CA LEU A 38 -1.31 -6.08 9.22
C LEU A 38 -1.11 -7.09 10.34
N GLU A 39 0.12 -7.17 10.82
CA GLU A 39 0.48 -8.04 11.95
C GLU A 39 -0.23 -7.63 13.25
N ASN A 40 -0.68 -8.63 13.99
CA ASN A 40 -1.37 -8.45 15.26
C ASN A 40 -0.52 -7.71 16.31
N SER A 41 0.81 -7.83 16.21
CA SER A 41 1.78 -7.17 17.11
C SER A 41 1.70 -5.65 17.09
N ILE A 42 1.31 -5.05 15.95
CA ILE A 42 1.24 -3.61 15.76
C ILE A 42 -0.18 -3.07 15.55
N ARG A 43 -1.18 -3.96 15.47
CA ARG A 43 -2.57 -3.59 15.21
C ARG A 43 -3.10 -2.58 16.23
N SER A 44 -2.81 -2.79 17.52
CA SER A 44 -3.22 -1.89 18.60
C SER A 44 -2.71 -0.45 18.38
N GLU A 45 -1.47 -0.32 17.93
CA GLU A 45 -0.78 0.96 17.69
C GLU A 45 -1.38 1.67 16.48
N VAL A 46 -1.67 0.93 15.41
CA VAL A 46 -2.32 1.48 14.21
C VAL A 46 -3.76 1.90 14.49
N ASP A 47 -4.51 1.15 15.31
CA ASP A 47 -5.87 1.50 15.72
C ASP A 47 -5.89 2.79 16.56
N LYS A 48 -4.91 2.96 17.46
CA LYS A 48 -4.72 4.23 18.21
C LYS A 48 -4.47 5.39 17.24
N LEU A 49 -3.63 5.20 16.22
CA LEU A 49 -3.38 6.23 15.20
C LEU A 49 -4.63 6.55 14.37
N LEU A 50 -5.48 5.56 14.06
CA LEU A 50 -6.74 5.77 13.34
C LEU A 50 -7.71 6.61 14.16
N LYS A 51 -7.87 6.32 15.45
CA LYS A 51 -8.69 7.13 16.36
C LYS A 51 -8.17 8.56 16.44
N MET A 52 -6.85 8.74 16.62
CA MET A 52 -6.23 10.07 16.63
C MET A 52 -6.43 10.84 15.31
N LYS A 53 -6.40 10.14 14.16
CA LYS A 53 -6.64 10.75 12.84
C LYS A 53 -8.08 11.26 12.70
N GLN A 54 -9.06 10.55 13.27
CA GLN A 54 -10.46 10.95 13.26
C GLN A 54 -10.72 12.16 14.16
N GLU A 55 -10.07 12.19 15.33
CA GLU A 55 -10.24 13.26 16.33
C GLU A 55 -9.46 14.54 16.01
N LEU A 56 -8.31 14.43 15.34
CA LEU A 56 -7.40 15.55 15.04
C LEU A 56 -7.05 15.59 13.54
N PRO A 57 -7.91 16.21 12.70
CA PRO A 57 -7.76 16.20 11.24
C PRO A 57 -6.47 16.85 10.72
N GLU A 58 -5.89 17.83 11.43
CA GLU A 58 -4.81 18.68 10.89
C GLU A 58 -3.58 18.84 11.81
N MET A 59 -3.66 18.58 13.13
CA MET A 59 -2.59 18.95 14.08
C MET A 59 -2.22 17.89 15.13
N GLY A 60 -2.53 16.61 14.91
CA GLY A 60 -2.07 15.52 15.78
C GLY A 60 -0.56 15.32 15.66
N LEU A 61 0.24 16.01 16.47
CA LEU A 61 1.61 15.59 16.78
C LEU A 61 1.52 14.33 17.63
N SER A 62 1.65 13.17 17.00
CA SER A 62 1.84 11.95 17.76
C SER A 62 3.29 11.89 18.23
N PRO A 63 3.57 11.52 19.50
CA PRO A 63 4.89 11.06 19.90
C PRO A 63 5.43 10.05 18.89
N ARG A 64 6.74 9.99 18.67
CA ARG A 64 7.30 8.92 17.84
C ARG A 64 6.89 7.59 18.47
N VAL A 65 6.10 6.80 17.74
CA VAL A 65 5.70 5.46 18.17
C VAL A 65 6.83 4.53 17.74
N GLN A 66 7.78 4.27 18.64
CA GLN A 66 9.00 3.54 18.31
C GLN A 66 8.70 2.18 17.67
N VAL A 67 7.75 1.44 18.26
CA VAL A 67 7.27 0.14 17.75
C VAL A 67 6.84 0.18 16.28
N LEU A 68 6.16 1.25 15.85
CA LEU A 68 5.74 1.38 14.45
C LEU A 68 6.91 1.75 13.54
N ASN A 69 7.87 2.55 14.02
CA ASN A 69 9.05 2.87 13.23
C ASN A 69 9.90 1.63 13.02
N ASP A 70 10.14 0.85 14.07
CA ASP A 70 10.91 -0.40 14.02
C ASP A 70 10.27 -1.39 13.06
N TYR A 71 8.95 -1.56 13.14
CA TYR A 71 8.19 -2.37 12.19
C TYR A 71 8.35 -1.88 10.75
N ILE A 72 8.21 -0.56 10.50
CA ILE A 72 8.34 0.03 9.17
C ILE A 72 9.74 -0.25 8.59
N GLU A 73 10.80 -0.09 9.38
CA GLU A 73 12.17 -0.31 8.94
C GLU A 73 12.41 -1.79 8.57
N VAL A 74 11.96 -2.71 9.42
CA VAL A 74 12.05 -4.15 9.16
C VAL A 74 11.29 -4.53 7.88
N GLU A 75 10.05 -4.11 7.75
CA GLU A 75 9.21 -4.48 6.61
C GLU A 75 9.71 -3.88 5.29
N LEU A 76 10.21 -2.63 5.30
CA LEU A 76 10.83 -2.04 4.12
C LEU A 76 12.07 -2.82 3.68
N SER A 77 12.88 -3.31 4.62
CA SER A 77 14.03 -4.18 4.32
C SER A 77 13.57 -5.50 3.70
N ASN A 78 12.59 -6.16 4.33
CA ASN A 78 12.03 -7.44 3.87
C ASN A 78 11.44 -7.34 2.46
N ILE A 79 10.63 -6.31 2.20
CA ILE A 79 10.00 -6.08 0.90
C ILE A 79 11.07 -5.81 -0.17
N LYS A 80 12.08 -5.00 0.14
CA LYS A 80 13.18 -4.73 -0.80
C LYS A 80 13.95 -5.99 -1.17
N GLU A 81 14.24 -6.86 -0.21
CA GLU A 81 14.91 -8.13 -0.50
C GLU A 81 14.05 -9.03 -1.37
N LYS A 82 12.76 -9.17 -1.08
CA LYS A 82 11.84 -9.97 -1.89
C LYS A 82 11.67 -9.41 -3.30
N ALA A 83 11.60 -8.09 -3.45
CA ALA A 83 11.41 -7.42 -4.75
C ALA A 83 12.55 -7.70 -5.73
N LYS A 84 13.78 -7.98 -5.26
CA LYS A 84 14.92 -8.33 -6.13
C LYS A 84 14.70 -9.61 -6.94
N PHE A 85 13.80 -10.49 -6.48
CA PHE A 85 13.54 -11.79 -7.10
C PHE A 85 12.26 -11.80 -7.93
N ILE A 86 11.54 -10.67 -8.00
CA ILE A 86 10.37 -10.54 -8.87
C ILE A 86 10.89 -10.26 -10.28
N GLU A 87 10.54 -11.13 -11.24
CA GLU A 87 10.84 -10.88 -12.64
C GLU A 87 10.10 -9.62 -13.10
N GLU A 88 10.83 -8.68 -13.69
CA GLU A 88 10.22 -7.55 -14.39
C GLU A 88 9.57 -8.07 -15.66
N ASP A 89 8.26 -8.34 -15.59
CA ASP A 89 7.46 -8.63 -16.77
C ASP A 89 7.37 -7.34 -17.59
N GLU A 90 7.96 -7.33 -18.79
CA GLU A 90 7.94 -6.19 -19.71
C GLU A 90 6.53 -6.04 -20.30
N LYS A 91 5.59 -5.53 -19.48
CA LYS A 91 4.22 -5.27 -19.89
C LYS A 91 4.21 -4.05 -20.81
N THR A 92 4.38 -4.29 -22.11
CA THR A 92 4.24 -3.25 -23.12
C THR A 92 2.78 -2.82 -23.28
N TRP A 93 2.57 -1.54 -23.61
CA TRP A 93 1.24 -0.99 -23.88
C TRP A 93 0.69 -1.40 -25.25
N ASN A 94 1.44 -2.16 -26.04
CA ASN A 94 1.10 -2.46 -27.44
C ASN A 94 -0.26 -3.13 -27.58
N LEU A 95 -0.53 -4.14 -26.74
CA LEU A 95 -1.79 -4.88 -26.78
C LEU A 95 -3.01 -4.01 -26.44
N LEU A 96 -2.84 -3.09 -25.47
CA LEU A 96 -3.87 -2.12 -25.09
C LEU A 96 -4.04 -1.03 -26.16
N ASN A 97 -2.94 -0.56 -26.74
CA ASN A 97 -2.96 0.41 -27.84
C ASN A 97 -3.66 -0.17 -29.07
N ASP A 98 -3.34 -1.39 -29.46
CA ASP A 98 -3.96 -2.08 -30.59
C ASP A 98 -5.47 -2.26 -30.36
N TYR A 99 -5.86 -2.67 -29.14
CA TYR A 99 -7.27 -2.76 -28.76
C TYR A 99 -7.96 -1.40 -28.84
N PHE A 100 -7.38 -0.36 -28.25
CA PHE A 100 -7.92 1.00 -28.29
C PHE A 100 -8.07 1.51 -29.73
N VAL A 101 -7.07 1.32 -30.58
CA VAL A 101 -7.10 1.70 -32.01
C VAL A 101 -8.22 0.95 -32.74
N SER A 102 -8.44 -0.33 -32.42
CA SER A 102 -9.53 -1.11 -33.01
C SER A 102 -10.92 -0.55 -32.67
N LEU A 103 -11.15 -0.14 -31.41
CA LEU A 103 -12.40 0.50 -30.98
C LEU A 103 -12.65 1.84 -31.69
N VAL A 104 -11.61 2.66 -31.84
CA VAL A 104 -11.72 3.95 -32.54
C VAL A 104 -12.06 3.75 -34.02
N LYS A 105 -11.53 2.71 -34.66
CA LYS A 105 -11.85 2.38 -36.06
C LYS A 105 -13.27 1.85 -36.23
N LEU A 106 -13.78 1.07 -35.28
CA LEU A 106 -15.15 0.54 -35.30
C LEU A 106 -16.22 1.63 -35.14
N ASN A 107 -15.93 2.66 -34.34
CA ASN A 107 -16.86 3.77 -34.05
C ASN A 107 -16.81 4.92 -35.07
N LYS A 108 -16.09 4.76 -36.19
CA LYS A 108 -16.03 5.74 -37.29
C LYS A 108 -17.01 5.45 -38.44
N LYS A 109 -18.07 4.69 -38.19
CA LYS A 109 -19.16 4.44 -39.15
C LYS A 109 -20.41 5.24 -38.81
#